data_AF-A0A3D2GRM5-F1
#
_entry.id   AF-A0A3D2GRM5-F1
#
_cell.length_a   1.000
_cell.length_b   1.000
_cell.length_c   1.000
_cell.angle_alpha   90.00
_cell.angle_beta   90.00
_cell.angle_gamma   90.00
#
_symmetry.space_group_name_H-M   'P 1'
#
loop_
_entity.id
_entity.type
_entity.pdbx_description
1 polymer ?
#
loop_
_entity_poly.entity_id
_entity_poly.type
_entity_poly.pdbx_seq_one_letter_code
_entity_poly.pdbx_strand_id
1 'polypeptide(L)'
;MIKKLSIWLASTLTGVALLSGCAELQEMGLDVDAPEIPSFAGAFDVINPPSSDDIKLLDAVPRQPVLNFRSHPHLGVEVQTAGYSRRPYFLSSPAQVQFSLGQCQAAFLAGDDDGVLPIEVENFLLIEVTQPERDQVIAVGNVEPMLYRGKPVPLLGGKRSTIPAREVRLERLIRTGEPATLTVTPLTNGDNGAVSDVYLVIEDTGRLVTDEATGATRCRPYGQRQ
;
A
#
# COMPACT_ATOMS: atom_id res chain seq x y z
N MET A 1 -38.13 -28.30 16.50
CA MET A 1 -38.69 -27.26 17.37
C MET A 1 -37.95 -27.27 18.71
N ILE A 2 -36.85 -26.51 18.84
CA ILE A 2 -36.18 -26.20 20.11
C ILE A 2 -35.73 -24.73 20.01
N LYS A 3 -36.03 -23.98 21.07
CA LYS A 3 -35.91 -22.51 21.24
C LYS A 3 -34.53 -22.12 21.79
N LYS A 4 -34.07 -20.91 21.39
CA LYS A 4 -33.28 -19.89 22.13
C LYS A 4 -31.88 -20.34 22.66
N LEU A 5 -30.85 -19.49 22.74
CA LEU A 5 -30.79 -18.18 23.39
C LEU A 5 -29.47 -17.48 23.01
N SER A 6 -29.51 -16.18 22.71
CA SER A 6 -28.36 -15.29 22.56
C SER A 6 -27.84 -14.83 23.93
N ILE A 7 -26.52 -14.73 24.13
CA ILE A 7 -25.91 -13.88 25.16
C ILE A 7 -24.60 -13.28 24.62
N TRP A 8 -24.53 -11.95 24.68
CA TRP A 8 -23.35 -11.10 24.55
C TRP A 8 -22.53 -11.12 25.84
N LEU A 9 -21.20 -11.09 25.75
CA LEU A 9 -20.36 -10.54 26.81
C LEU A 9 -19.24 -9.69 26.23
N ALA A 10 -19.32 -8.39 26.49
CA ALA A 10 -18.21 -7.47 26.50
C ALA A 10 -17.46 -7.63 27.83
N SER A 11 -16.12 -7.64 27.78
CA SER A 11 -15.29 -7.52 28.98
C SER A 11 -14.23 -6.45 28.75
N THR A 12 -14.53 -5.27 29.29
CA THR A 12 -13.54 -4.28 29.74
C THR A 12 -12.74 -4.85 30.90
N LEU A 13 -11.41 -4.71 30.87
CA LEU A 13 -10.60 -4.86 32.08
C LEU A 13 -9.52 -3.76 32.12
N THR A 14 -9.71 -2.92 33.12
CA THR A 14 -8.88 -1.80 33.53
C THR A 14 -7.90 -2.27 34.61
N GLY A 15 -6.63 -1.85 34.51
CA GLY A 15 -5.72 -1.65 35.64
C GLY A 15 -5.00 -2.89 36.21
N VAL A 16 -3.68 -2.84 36.33
CA VAL A 16 -2.96 -2.35 37.54
C VAL A 16 -1.45 -2.52 37.29
N ALA A 17 -0.70 -1.45 37.52
CA ALA A 17 0.76 -1.44 37.54
C ALA A 17 1.30 -2.04 38.85
N LEU A 18 2.38 -2.82 38.76
CA LEU A 18 3.25 -3.14 39.89
C LEU A 18 4.69 -2.79 39.50
N LEU A 19 5.17 -1.70 40.09
CA LEU A 19 6.58 -1.30 40.16
C LEU A 19 7.27 -2.14 41.24
N SER A 20 8.40 -2.75 40.92
CA SER A 20 9.45 -3.03 41.89
C SER A 20 10.79 -3.22 41.18
N GLY A 21 11.78 -2.39 41.51
CA GLY A 21 13.14 -2.50 40.98
C GLY A 21 13.81 -1.14 40.81
N CYS A 22 14.13 -0.48 41.93
CA CYS A 22 15.11 0.60 41.98
C CYS A 22 16.46 0.07 42.46
N ALA A 23 17.53 0.73 42.00
CA ALA A 23 18.95 0.71 42.37
C ALA A 23 19.78 0.30 41.14
N GLU A 24 20.82 1.00 40.71
CA GLU A 24 21.64 2.06 41.29
C GLU A 24 22.52 2.56 40.12
N LEU A 25 22.69 3.87 39.95
CA LEU A 25 23.93 4.53 39.51
C LEU A 25 23.66 6.03 39.32
N GLN A 26 24.32 6.81 40.16
CA GLN A 26 24.22 8.25 40.25
C GLN A 26 25.36 8.92 39.45
N GLU A 27 25.02 10.07 38.88
CA GLU A 27 25.89 11.20 38.51
C GLU A 27 26.81 11.08 37.30
N MET A 28 26.33 11.60 36.16
CA MET A 28 26.99 12.71 35.47
C MET A 28 25.92 13.64 34.92
N GLY A 29 25.90 14.88 35.41
CA GLY A 29 24.99 15.92 34.95
C GLY A 29 25.26 16.29 33.50
N LEU A 30 24.30 15.98 32.64
CA LEU A 30 24.09 16.63 31.37
C LEU A 30 22.57 16.72 31.21
N ASP A 31 22.02 17.93 31.31
CA ASP A 31 20.67 18.23 30.83
C ASP A 31 20.67 18.00 29.31
N VAL A 32 20.36 16.77 28.91
CA VAL A 32 19.97 16.46 27.55
C VAL A 32 18.46 16.38 27.59
N ASP A 33 17.79 17.40 27.06
CA ASP A 33 16.40 17.28 26.66
C ASP A 33 16.28 15.97 25.88
N ALA A 34 15.54 15.01 26.45
CA ALA A 34 15.21 13.79 25.75
C ALA A 34 14.52 14.24 24.46
N PRO A 35 15.03 13.89 23.26
CA PRO A 35 14.28 14.19 22.05
C PRO A 35 12.92 13.51 22.21
N GLU A 36 11.85 14.30 22.14
CA GLU A 36 10.49 13.78 22.07
C GLU A 36 10.49 12.74 20.96
N ILE A 37 10.44 11.46 21.34
CA ILE A 37 10.27 10.38 20.39
C ILE A 37 8.87 10.59 19.84
N PRO A 38 8.68 10.92 18.55
CA PRO A 38 7.35 10.87 17.98
C PRO A 38 6.87 9.44 18.16
N SER A 39 5.83 9.28 18.99
CA SER A 39 5.11 8.04 19.12
C SER A 39 4.55 7.70 17.75
N PHE A 40 5.21 6.81 17.01
CA PHE A 40 4.62 6.17 15.85
C PHE A 40 3.64 5.09 16.31
N ALA A 41 2.58 5.52 16.97
CA ALA A 41 1.30 4.84 16.87
C ALA A 41 0.76 5.20 15.49
N GLY A 42 1.18 4.45 14.46
CA GLY A 42 0.62 4.58 13.12
C GLY A 42 -0.89 4.42 13.23
N ALA A 43 -1.62 5.52 13.08
CA ALA A 43 -3.03 5.48 12.81
C ALA A 43 -3.16 4.77 11.46
N PHE A 44 -3.63 3.53 11.49
CA PHE A 44 -4.13 2.87 10.28
C PHE A 44 -5.44 3.57 9.95
N ASP A 45 -5.38 4.62 9.14
CA ASP A 45 -6.59 5.22 8.60
C ASP A 45 -7.17 4.23 7.59
N VAL A 46 -8.13 3.43 8.06
CA VAL A 46 -9.00 2.63 7.20
C VAL A 46 -9.94 3.62 6.52
N ILE A 47 -9.52 4.12 5.36
CA ILE A 47 -10.39 4.89 4.48
C ILE A 47 -11.40 3.89 3.89
N ASN A 48 -12.67 4.03 4.27
CA ASN A 48 -13.79 3.44 3.53
C ASN A 48 -14.17 4.46 2.45
N PRO A 49 -13.76 4.29 1.19
CA PRO A 49 -14.06 5.29 0.18
C PRO A 49 -15.57 5.31 -0.09
N PRO A 50 -16.21 6.49 -0.14
CA PRO A 50 -17.50 6.62 -0.78
C PRO A 50 -17.33 6.27 -2.27
N SER A 51 -18.41 5.81 -2.88
CA SER A 51 -18.45 5.51 -4.30
C SER A 51 -17.96 6.72 -5.13
N SER A 52 -16.85 6.52 -5.86
CA SER A 52 -16.22 7.41 -6.86
C SER A 52 -15.19 8.47 -6.42
N ASP A 53 -14.50 8.31 -5.29
CA ASP A 53 -13.43 9.24 -4.90
C ASP A 53 -12.03 8.67 -5.22
N ASP A 54 -11.22 9.43 -5.96
CA ASP A 54 -9.80 9.16 -6.18
C ASP A 54 -9.04 9.24 -4.85
N ILE A 55 -8.19 8.24 -4.59
CA ILE A 55 -7.57 8.06 -3.27
C ILE A 55 -6.08 8.36 -3.38
N LYS A 56 -5.64 9.49 -2.81
CA LYS A 56 -4.21 9.77 -2.67
C LYS A 56 -3.59 8.74 -1.73
N LEU A 57 -2.63 7.97 -2.24
CA LEU A 57 -1.92 6.95 -1.49
C LEU A 57 -0.63 7.50 -0.89
N LEU A 58 0.19 8.15 -1.71
CA LEU A 58 1.51 8.65 -1.30
C LEU A 58 1.63 10.14 -1.61
N ASP A 59 2.22 10.87 -0.66
CA ASP A 59 2.75 12.20 -0.90
C ASP A 59 4.13 12.12 -1.57
N ALA A 60 4.40 13.06 -2.47
CA ALA A 60 5.69 13.17 -3.13
C ALA A 60 6.83 13.32 -2.11
N VAL A 61 7.86 12.51 -2.27
CA VAL A 61 9.13 12.65 -1.56
C VAL A 61 10.15 13.25 -2.51
N PRO A 62 10.63 14.48 -2.27
CA PRO A 62 11.58 15.11 -3.15
C PRO A 62 12.90 14.33 -3.17
N ARG A 63 13.62 14.45 -4.30
CA ARG A 63 14.89 13.76 -4.49
C ARG A 63 15.90 14.15 -3.42
N GLN A 64 16.41 13.16 -2.71
CA GLN A 64 17.42 13.34 -1.67
C GLN A 64 18.34 12.11 -1.57
N PRO A 65 19.57 12.27 -1.00
CA PRO A 65 20.51 11.17 -0.86
C PRO A 65 19.95 10.03 0.00
N VAL A 66 20.29 8.79 -0.36
CA VAL A 66 19.81 7.58 0.33
C VAL A 66 20.16 7.56 1.82
N LEU A 67 21.22 8.28 2.22
CA LEU A 67 21.67 8.43 3.60
C LEU A 67 20.54 8.88 4.53
N ASN A 68 19.61 9.70 4.04
CA ASN A 68 18.49 10.22 4.82
C ASN A 68 17.43 9.16 5.17
N PHE A 69 17.43 8.01 4.47
CA PHE A 69 16.47 6.93 4.68
C PHE A 69 17.06 5.71 5.41
N ARG A 70 18.38 5.70 5.65
CA ARG A 70 19.10 4.49 6.11
C ARG A 70 18.64 3.93 7.47
N SER A 71 18.04 4.76 8.31
CA SER A 71 17.48 4.34 9.61
C SER A 71 16.22 3.48 9.47
N HIS A 72 15.61 3.39 8.29
CA HIS A 72 14.36 2.67 8.05
C HIS A 72 14.51 1.61 6.94
N PRO A 73 15.26 0.51 7.18
CA PRO A 73 15.37 -0.57 6.22
C PRO A 73 14.09 -1.41 6.16
N HIS A 74 13.68 -1.81 4.95
CA HIS A 74 12.59 -2.76 4.77
C HIS A 74 13.11 -4.20 4.97
N LEU A 75 12.85 -4.78 6.14
CA LEU A 75 13.44 -6.07 6.53
C LEU A 75 12.91 -7.28 5.75
N GLY A 76 11.72 -7.17 5.16
CA GLY A 76 11.12 -8.22 4.34
C GLY A 76 11.57 -8.24 2.88
N VAL A 77 12.33 -7.25 2.40
CA VAL A 77 12.75 -7.15 0.98
C VAL A 77 14.25 -7.40 0.87
N GLU A 78 14.65 -8.19 -0.11
CA GLU A 78 16.04 -8.43 -0.48
C GLU A 78 16.22 -8.26 -1.99
N VAL A 79 16.99 -7.25 -2.39
CA VAL A 79 17.34 -6.98 -3.79
C VAL A 79 18.63 -7.72 -4.15
N GLN A 80 18.61 -8.45 -5.26
CA GLN A 80 19.77 -9.17 -5.81
C GLN A 80 20.67 -8.20 -6.57
N THR A 81 21.39 -7.38 -5.82
CA THR A 81 22.29 -6.35 -6.35
C THR A 81 23.75 -6.63 -5.99
N ALA A 82 24.66 -6.17 -6.86
CA ALA A 82 26.11 -6.20 -6.65
C ALA A 82 26.70 -4.87 -6.16
N GLY A 83 26.01 -3.74 -6.37
CA GLY A 83 26.55 -2.39 -6.13
C GLY A 83 25.81 -1.57 -5.08
N TYR A 84 24.60 -1.98 -4.73
CA TYR A 84 23.70 -1.22 -3.87
C TYR A 84 23.36 -1.96 -2.57
N SER A 85 22.58 -1.30 -1.69
CA SER A 85 22.08 -2.00 -0.51
C SER A 85 21.17 -3.15 -0.92
N ARG A 86 21.41 -4.35 -0.38
CA ARG A 86 20.51 -5.49 -0.57
C ARG A 86 19.17 -5.31 0.15
N ARG A 87 19.15 -4.55 1.24
CA ARG A 87 17.92 -4.20 1.96
C ARG A 87 17.55 -2.76 1.58
N PRO A 88 16.47 -2.54 0.82
CA PRO A 88 16.04 -1.19 0.49
C PRO A 88 15.53 -0.47 1.73
N TYR A 89 15.41 0.84 1.63
CA TYR A 89 14.91 1.73 2.67
C TYR A 89 13.57 2.33 2.26
N PHE A 90 12.71 2.57 3.24
CA PHE A 90 11.46 3.29 3.03
C PHE A 90 11.72 4.75 2.64
N LEU A 91 11.08 5.22 1.57
CA LEU A 91 11.05 6.65 1.23
C LEU A 91 10.05 7.42 2.10
N SER A 92 8.94 6.76 2.43
CA SER A 92 7.87 7.23 3.32
C SER A 92 7.18 6.02 3.95
N SER A 93 6.24 6.26 4.87
CA SER A 93 5.37 5.21 5.40
C SER A 93 4.60 4.50 4.26
N PRO A 94 4.38 3.18 4.35
CA PRO A 94 3.48 2.48 3.43
C PRO A 94 2.08 3.07 3.48
N ALA A 95 1.48 3.24 2.30
CA ALA A 95 0.07 3.57 2.17
C ALA A 95 -0.75 2.30 2.15
N GLN A 96 -1.89 2.26 2.86
CA GLN A 96 -2.80 1.14 2.84
C GLN A 96 -4.24 1.62 2.65
N VAL A 97 -4.97 0.99 1.73
CA VAL A 97 -6.38 1.29 1.47
C VAL A 97 -7.18 0.01 1.25
N GLN A 98 -8.41 0.00 1.76
CA GLN A 98 -9.39 -1.03 1.46
C GLN A 98 -10.33 -0.53 0.36
N PHE A 99 -10.55 -1.35 -0.66
CA PHE A 99 -11.42 -1.00 -1.78
C PHE A 99 -12.12 -2.25 -2.32
N SER A 100 -13.21 -2.06 -3.05
CA SER A 100 -13.91 -3.12 -3.78
C SER A 100 -14.19 -2.63 -5.18
N LEU A 101 -13.95 -3.48 -6.19
CA LEU A 101 -14.33 -3.15 -7.56
C LEU A 101 -15.67 -3.78 -7.90
N GLY A 102 -16.58 -2.97 -8.42
CA GLY A 102 -17.79 -3.43 -9.09
C GLY A 102 -17.48 -4.07 -10.45
N GLN A 103 -18.46 -4.80 -11.00
CA GLN A 103 -18.34 -5.49 -12.30
C GLN A 103 -18.05 -4.57 -13.49
N CYS A 104 -18.29 -3.26 -13.36
CA CYS A 104 -18.01 -2.27 -14.39
C CYS A 104 -16.91 -1.29 -14.01
N GLN A 105 -16.07 -1.62 -13.03
CA GLN A 105 -15.02 -0.71 -12.56
C GLN A 105 -13.64 -1.20 -12.92
N ALA A 106 -12.78 -0.25 -13.25
CA ALA A 106 -11.35 -0.43 -13.40
C ALA A 106 -10.64 0.30 -12.26
N ALA A 107 -9.45 -0.17 -11.90
CA ALA A 107 -8.61 0.49 -10.92
C ALA A 107 -7.14 0.40 -11.29
N PHE A 108 -6.47 1.53 -11.19
CA PHE A 108 -5.07 1.64 -11.55
C PHE A 108 -4.36 2.70 -10.73
N LEU A 109 -3.02 2.67 -10.76
CA LEU A 109 -2.21 3.73 -10.16
C LEU A 109 -1.81 4.80 -11.17
N ALA A 110 -1.76 6.04 -10.71
CA ALA A 110 -1.32 7.21 -11.46
C ALA A 110 -0.59 8.23 -10.56
N GLY A 111 0.04 9.23 -11.17
CA GLY A 111 0.76 10.30 -10.48
C GLY A 111 -0.14 11.47 -10.03
N ASP A 112 -1.39 11.50 -10.47
CA ASP A 112 -2.42 12.48 -10.15
C ASP A 112 -3.79 11.81 -9.94
N ASP A 113 -4.73 12.57 -9.38
CA ASP A 113 -6.12 12.18 -9.19
C ASP A 113 -6.87 12.03 -10.53
N ASP A 114 -6.57 12.87 -11.52
CA ASP A 114 -7.14 12.76 -12.87
C ASP A 114 -6.73 11.47 -13.63
N GLY A 115 -5.74 10.73 -13.13
CA GLY A 115 -5.30 9.47 -13.73
C GLY A 115 -4.54 9.65 -15.06
N VAL A 116 -3.87 10.79 -15.23
CA VAL A 116 -3.19 11.23 -16.46
C VAL A 116 -1.67 11.24 -16.30
N LEU A 117 -1.16 11.73 -15.16
CA LEU A 117 0.27 11.87 -14.94
C LEU A 117 0.94 10.51 -14.66
N PRO A 118 2.15 10.28 -15.18
CA PRO A 118 2.94 9.12 -14.81
C PRO A 118 3.38 9.20 -13.36
N ILE A 119 3.73 8.04 -12.78
CA ILE A 119 4.39 7.98 -11.48
C ILE A 119 5.90 8.06 -11.71
N GLU A 120 6.55 8.99 -11.04
CA GLU A 120 8.02 9.08 -11.02
C GLU A 120 8.56 8.42 -9.74
N VAL A 121 9.54 7.53 -9.88
CA VAL A 121 10.20 6.87 -8.77
C VAL A 121 11.66 6.61 -9.11
N GLU A 122 12.60 7.03 -8.26
CA GLU A 122 14.03 6.82 -8.54
C GLU A 122 14.37 5.32 -8.63
N ASN A 123 13.81 4.56 -7.70
CA ASN A 123 14.00 3.12 -7.59
C ASN A 123 12.68 2.38 -7.83
N PHE A 124 11.87 2.05 -6.83
CA PHE A 124 10.67 1.26 -7.09
C PHE A 124 9.57 1.40 -6.04
N LEU A 125 8.36 0.99 -6.45
CA LEU A 125 7.23 0.71 -5.58
C LEU A 125 7.11 -0.80 -5.37
N LEU A 126 6.94 -1.22 -4.12
CA LEU A 126 6.43 -2.55 -3.79
C LEU A 126 4.91 -2.43 -3.62
N ILE A 127 4.18 -3.28 -4.33
CA ILE A 127 2.72 -3.29 -4.32
C ILE A 127 2.25 -4.64 -3.81
N GLU A 128 1.52 -4.62 -2.71
CA GLU A 128 0.89 -5.79 -2.12
C GLU A 128 -0.62 -5.65 -2.26
N VAL A 129 -1.26 -6.72 -2.71
CA VAL A 129 -2.72 -6.79 -2.82
C VAL A 129 -3.19 -8.06 -2.13
N THR A 130 -3.97 -7.89 -1.08
CA THR A 130 -4.52 -8.97 -0.26
C THR A 130 -6.02 -9.02 -0.41
N GLN A 131 -6.51 -10.23 -0.72
CA GLN A 131 -7.92 -10.61 -0.77
C GLN A 131 -8.09 -11.96 -0.05
N PRO A 132 -9.33 -12.34 0.29
CA PRO A 132 -9.60 -13.70 0.75
C PRO A 132 -8.96 -14.74 -0.18
N GLU A 133 -8.09 -15.59 0.38
CA GLU A 133 -7.38 -16.66 -0.33
C GLU A 133 -6.42 -16.21 -1.45
N ARG A 134 -6.14 -14.91 -1.59
CA ARG A 134 -5.28 -14.37 -2.64
C ARG A 134 -4.40 -13.24 -2.13
N ASP A 135 -3.12 -13.54 -2.00
CA ASP A 135 -2.07 -12.55 -1.79
C ASP A 135 -1.22 -12.43 -3.05
N GLN A 136 -1.09 -11.21 -3.56
CA GLN A 136 -0.25 -10.87 -4.70
C GLN A 136 0.75 -9.80 -4.28
N VAL A 137 1.99 -9.94 -4.72
CA VAL A 137 3.04 -8.95 -4.51
C VAL A 137 3.76 -8.73 -5.82
N ILE A 138 3.89 -7.47 -6.23
CA ILE A 138 4.60 -7.08 -7.45
C ILE A 138 5.55 -5.91 -7.15
N ALA A 139 6.56 -5.74 -7.99
CA ALA A 139 7.41 -4.55 -8.01
C ALA A 139 7.10 -3.73 -9.26
N VAL A 140 7.26 -2.41 -9.18
CA VAL A 140 7.19 -1.52 -10.35
C VAL A 140 8.29 -0.46 -10.22
N GLY A 141 9.03 -0.20 -11.30
CA GLY A 141 10.07 0.81 -11.34
C GLY A 141 11.46 0.26 -11.71
N ASN A 142 12.49 1.02 -11.38
CA ASN A 142 13.90 0.70 -11.59
C ASN A 142 14.47 -0.10 -10.41
N VAL A 143 14.26 -1.42 -10.45
CA VAL A 143 14.82 -2.36 -9.46
C VAL A 143 15.38 -3.62 -10.10
N GLU A 144 16.43 -4.17 -9.50
CA GLU A 144 16.96 -5.49 -9.84
C GLU A 144 16.04 -6.61 -9.32
N PRO A 145 16.20 -7.87 -9.78
CA PRO A 145 15.43 -8.97 -9.23
C PRO A 145 15.47 -8.98 -7.70
N MET A 146 14.32 -9.21 -7.07
CA MET A 146 14.22 -9.12 -5.61
C MET A 146 13.34 -10.23 -5.04
N LEU A 147 13.53 -10.45 -3.74
CA LEU A 147 12.72 -11.34 -2.93
C LEU A 147 11.90 -10.50 -1.95
N TYR A 148 10.66 -10.92 -1.73
CA TYR A 148 9.82 -10.44 -0.63
C TYR A 148 9.47 -11.62 0.25
N ARG A 149 9.88 -11.56 1.52
CA ARG A 149 9.73 -12.65 2.50
C ARG A 149 10.23 -13.99 1.94
N GLY A 150 11.37 -13.96 1.24
CA GLY A 150 12.01 -15.12 0.63
C GLY A 150 11.41 -15.61 -0.69
N LYS A 151 10.37 -14.97 -1.23
CA LYS A 151 9.74 -15.35 -2.50
C LYS A 151 10.12 -14.37 -3.62
N PRO A 152 10.41 -14.83 -4.85
CA PRO A 152 10.64 -13.95 -5.98
C PRO A 152 9.44 -13.02 -6.22
N VAL A 153 9.72 -11.74 -6.43
CA VAL A 153 8.69 -10.75 -6.78
C VAL A 153 8.76 -10.46 -8.27
N PRO A 154 7.66 -10.64 -9.03
CA PRO A 154 7.62 -10.25 -10.43
C PRO A 154 7.71 -8.73 -10.58
N LEU A 155 8.52 -8.28 -11.53
CA LEU A 155 8.54 -6.89 -11.96
C LEU A 155 7.42 -6.69 -12.99
N LEU A 156 6.49 -5.78 -12.70
CA LEU A 156 5.50 -5.33 -13.67
C LEU A 156 6.13 -4.27 -14.56
N GLY A 157 6.03 -4.48 -15.88
CA GLY A 157 6.67 -3.60 -16.86
C GLY A 157 8.18 -3.85 -16.96
N GLY A 158 8.94 -2.81 -17.30
CA GLY A 158 10.39 -2.85 -17.41
C GLY A 158 11.07 -1.99 -16.32
N LYS A 159 12.39 -2.13 -16.19
CA LYS A 159 13.20 -1.28 -15.31
C LYS A 159 13.22 0.16 -15.83
N ARG A 160 12.55 1.08 -15.13
CA ARG A 160 12.47 2.51 -15.48
C ARG A 160 12.04 3.34 -14.28
N SER A 161 12.46 4.61 -14.27
CA SER A 161 12.10 5.56 -13.19
C SER A 161 10.81 6.33 -13.44
N THR A 162 10.20 6.17 -14.62
CA THR A 162 8.90 6.77 -14.96
C THR A 162 7.94 5.66 -15.35
N ILE A 163 6.90 5.46 -14.56
CA ILE A 163 5.87 4.45 -14.77
C ILE A 163 4.68 5.14 -15.42
N PRO A 164 4.29 4.77 -16.66
CA PRO A 164 3.12 5.34 -17.31
C PRO A 164 1.86 5.22 -16.44
N ALA A 165 1.01 6.25 -16.47
CA ALA A 165 -0.32 6.17 -15.90
C ALA A 165 -1.05 4.92 -16.45
N ARG A 166 -1.87 4.27 -15.63
CA ARG A 166 -2.67 3.10 -16.01
C ARG A 166 -1.86 1.85 -16.39
N GLU A 167 -0.56 1.83 -16.11
CA GLU A 167 0.25 0.63 -16.30
C GLU A 167 0.03 -0.38 -15.16
N VAL A 168 -0.01 0.12 -13.93
CA VAL A 168 -0.30 -0.68 -12.75
C VAL A 168 -1.80 -0.86 -12.63
N ARG A 169 -2.31 -1.89 -13.30
CA ARG A 169 -3.74 -2.26 -13.36
C ARG A 169 -4.06 -3.32 -12.31
N LEU A 170 -4.93 -2.98 -11.36
CA LEU A 170 -5.25 -3.82 -10.21
C LEU A 170 -6.25 -4.92 -10.53
N GLU A 171 -7.01 -4.82 -11.63
CA GLU A 171 -8.02 -5.79 -12.03
C GLU A 171 -7.41 -7.16 -12.35
N ARG A 172 -6.12 -7.20 -12.69
CA ARG A 172 -5.37 -8.46 -12.90
C ARG A 172 -4.90 -9.08 -11.58
N LEU A 173 -4.79 -8.26 -10.52
CA LEU A 173 -4.29 -8.65 -9.21
C LEU A 173 -5.41 -9.06 -8.25
N ILE A 174 -6.64 -8.61 -8.50
CA ILE A 174 -7.81 -8.88 -7.66
C ILE A 174 -8.90 -9.68 -8.36
N ARG A 175 -9.86 -10.18 -7.59
CA ARG A 175 -11.17 -10.65 -8.02
C ARG A 175 -12.19 -9.54 -7.78
N THR A 176 -12.98 -9.25 -8.81
CA THR A 176 -14.07 -8.26 -8.74
C THR A 176 -15.17 -8.72 -7.78
N GLY A 177 -15.78 -7.79 -7.05
CA GLY A 177 -16.84 -8.07 -6.08
C GLY A 177 -16.38 -8.52 -4.69
N GLU A 178 -15.08 -8.71 -4.50
CA GLU A 178 -14.48 -9.01 -3.19
C GLU A 178 -13.67 -7.80 -2.68
N PRO A 179 -13.73 -7.49 -1.36
CA PRO A 179 -12.90 -6.44 -0.79
C PRO A 179 -11.42 -6.81 -0.88
N ALA A 180 -10.60 -5.86 -1.30
CA ALA A 180 -9.16 -5.97 -1.39
C ALA A 180 -8.49 -4.93 -0.51
N THR A 181 -7.36 -5.29 0.08
CA THR A 181 -6.42 -4.36 0.72
C THR A 181 -5.25 -4.14 -0.21
N LEU A 182 -5.04 -2.90 -0.64
CA LEU A 182 -3.86 -2.47 -1.39
C LEU A 182 -2.87 -1.85 -0.40
N THR A 183 -1.62 -2.30 -0.42
CA THR A 183 -0.50 -1.63 0.25
C THR A 183 0.51 -1.18 -0.81
N VAL A 184 0.86 0.10 -0.81
CA VAL A 184 1.90 0.67 -1.70
C VAL A 184 3.04 1.20 -0.85
N THR A 185 4.24 0.67 -1.10
CA THR A 185 5.44 1.02 -0.34
C THR A 185 6.51 1.58 -1.28
N PRO A 186 6.87 2.87 -1.16
CA PRO A 186 7.95 3.45 -1.95
C PRO A 186 9.31 3.12 -1.34
N LEU A 187 10.20 2.52 -2.14
CA LEU A 187 11.48 1.96 -1.68
C LEU A 187 12.66 2.47 -2.52
N THR A 188 13.79 2.69 -1.85
CA THR A 188 15.07 3.01 -2.48
C THR A 188 16.18 2.07 -2.03
N ASN A 189 17.06 1.70 -2.95
CA ASN A 189 18.30 1.01 -2.62
C ASN A 189 19.54 1.64 -3.28
N GLY A 190 19.35 2.63 -4.16
CA GLY A 190 20.42 3.30 -4.90
C GLY A 190 21.08 4.45 -4.14
N ASP A 191 21.59 5.43 -4.89
CA ASP A 191 22.26 6.61 -4.32
C ASP A 191 21.27 7.69 -3.83
N ASN A 192 20.11 7.78 -4.48
CA ASN A 192 19.07 8.76 -4.19
C ASN A 192 17.72 8.07 -4.06
N GLY A 193 16.83 8.73 -3.32
CA GLY A 193 15.44 8.36 -3.18
C GLY A 193 14.53 9.52 -3.58
N ALA A 194 13.53 9.23 -4.40
CA ALA A 194 12.43 10.14 -4.71
C ALA A 194 11.22 9.32 -5.18
N VAL A 195 10.02 9.86 -4.94
CA VAL A 195 8.77 9.36 -5.51
C VAL A 195 7.84 10.56 -5.73
N SER A 196 7.10 10.60 -6.83
CA SER A 196 6.01 11.56 -7.03
C SER A 196 4.83 11.25 -6.11
N ASP A 197 3.79 12.07 -6.17
CA ASP A 197 2.50 11.64 -5.63
C ASP A 197 2.06 10.33 -6.32
N VAL A 198 1.28 9.52 -5.61
CA VAL A 198 0.67 8.30 -6.15
C VAL A 198 -0.79 8.25 -5.73
N TYR A 199 -1.66 8.04 -6.70
CA TYR A 199 -3.11 7.92 -6.50
C TYR A 199 -3.59 6.54 -6.93
N LEU A 200 -4.59 6.03 -6.22
CA LEU A 200 -5.47 4.97 -6.69
C LEU A 200 -6.67 5.63 -7.36
N VAL A 201 -6.80 5.40 -8.66
CA VAL A 201 -7.91 5.90 -9.47
C VAL A 201 -8.86 4.74 -9.74
N ILE A 202 -10.15 4.93 -9.44
CA ILE A 202 -11.21 3.96 -9.70
C ILE A 202 -12.22 4.59 -10.66
N GLU A 203 -12.34 4.02 -11.85
CA GLU A 203 -13.21 4.57 -12.90
C GLU A 203 -14.30 3.58 -13.31
N ASP A 204 -15.46 4.12 -13.69
CA ASP A 204 -16.53 3.35 -14.32
C ASP A 204 -16.21 3.13 -15.80
N THR A 205 -16.01 1.87 -16.17
CA THR A 205 -15.74 1.43 -17.55
C THR A 205 -17.01 1.17 -18.36
N GLY A 206 -18.17 1.12 -17.69
CA GLY A 206 -19.43 0.80 -18.33
C GLY A 206 -20.62 0.88 -17.38
N ARG A 207 -21.75 0.38 -17.86
CA ARG A 207 -22.99 0.25 -17.08
C ARG A 207 -23.41 -1.21 -16.98
N LEU A 208 -23.98 -1.57 -15.83
CA LEU A 208 -24.61 -2.87 -15.68
C LEU A 208 -25.89 -2.92 -16.49
N VAL A 209 -26.04 -3.99 -17.28
CA VAL A 209 -27.24 -4.27 -18.05
C VAL A 209 -27.71 -5.66 -17.67
N THR A 210 -28.96 -5.75 -17.24
CA THR A 210 -29.63 -7.01 -16.99
C THR A 210 -30.30 -7.47 -18.27
N ASP A 211 -29.99 -8.69 -18.69
CA ASP A 211 -30.62 -9.34 -19.82
C ASP A 211 -32.01 -9.84 -19.39
N GLU A 212 -33.08 -9.31 -19.99
CA GLU A 212 -34.46 -9.61 -19.59
C GLU A 212 -34.85 -11.07 -19.80
N ALA A 213 -34.23 -11.76 -20.76
CA ALA A 213 -34.55 -13.15 -21.07
C ALA A 213 -33.89 -14.14 -20.10
N THR A 214 -32.71 -13.79 -19.57
CA THR A 214 -31.91 -14.69 -18.72
C THR A 214 -31.80 -14.22 -17.27
N GLY A 215 -32.16 -12.98 -16.97
CA GLY A 215 -31.92 -12.32 -15.68
C GLY A 215 -30.44 -12.06 -15.38
N ALA A 216 -29.53 -12.40 -16.31
CA ALA A 216 -28.10 -12.26 -16.11
C ALA A 216 -27.69 -10.78 -16.19
N THR A 217 -26.93 -10.31 -15.21
CA THR A 217 -26.36 -8.96 -15.22
C THR A 217 -24.95 -9.01 -15.79
N ARG A 218 -24.66 -8.15 -16.78
CA ARG A 218 -23.35 -8.04 -17.43
C ARG A 218 -22.92 -6.59 -17.52
N CYS A 219 -21.61 -6.35 -17.50
CA CYS A 219 -21.10 -5.03 -17.79
C CYS A 219 -21.17 -4.72 -19.29
N ARG A 220 -21.77 -3.59 -19.67
CA ARG A 220 -21.73 -3.04 -21.02
C ARG A 220 -20.78 -1.82 -21.01
N PRO A 221 -19.62 -1.89 -21.69
CA PRO A 221 -18.66 -0.79 -21.74
C PRO A 221 -19.27 0.49 -22.31
N TYR A 222 -18.81 1.65 -21.83
CA TYR A 222 -19.09 2.93 -22.48
C TYR A 222 -18.41 2.98 -23.85
N GLY A 223 -19.13 3.43 -24.90
CA GLY A 223 -18.58 3.62 -26.25
C GLY A 223 -18.84 2.51 -27.28
N GLN A 224 -19.45 1.38 -26.91
CA GLN A 224 -19.97 0.41 -27.89
C GLN A 224 -21.30 0.94 -28.47
N ARG A 225 -21.26 1.69 -29.58
CA ARG A 225 -22.45 1.97 -30.40
C ARG A 225 -22.85 0.69 -31.14
N GLN A 226 -24.16 0.42 -31.17
CA GLN A 226 -24.78 -0.66 -31.95
C GLN A 226 -24.57 -0.45 -33.44
#